data_AF-A0A8J8H659-F1
#
_entry.id   AF-A0A8J8H659-F1
#
_cell.length_a   1.000
_cell.length_b   1.000
_cell.length_c   1.000
_cell.angle_alpha   90.00
_cell.angle_beta   90.00
_cell.angle_gamma   90.00
#
_symmetry.space_group_name_H-M   'P 1'
#
loop_
_entity.id
_entity.type
_entity.pdbx_description
1 polymer ?
#
loop_
_entity_poly.entity_id
_entity_poly.type
_entity_poly.pdbx_seq_one_letter_code
_entity_poly.pdbx_strand_id
1 'polypeptide(L)'
;MNHRRQSMRRVGVALVASAMLASVTAMTISGTPAAAARSGAPQQLETARPVTVPLITGDSVRLSGAGKPTAAGARVTATAEPRPGGPAIKITATGSAGGVQRISALPADVARLGAAVDPGLFDVTWLAAHGYAAKDARLPVIVQYASTADPNTRFPGATIAKTNADHTAELALDLGQAASFWSALAPGGRLGSGIARLWLKDHILGYATSPAYTATYPVTVSVHLAADKDHQVFACDGMRTTMCVMGVTLLGVTGPAAGQSFTANLLGCADVDPCTTYGLQANVPSGTYAISGWVSFYDDALDQNVWLEKPEVTVAGATDVSFDVAQARQLSVQTPRPSATYNAMLQDTRTLPDGRYAASLMFSSYGNHQYWVTPTDRVSTGQFRLELGWVGGAIPVTMAIAGKGGQALHPIYPTFASFPGYPM
;
A
#
# COMPACT_ATOMS: atom_id res chain seq x y z
N MET A 1 39.96 59.62 -9.68
CA MET A 1 39.13 58.57 -10.28
C MET A 1 39.57 57.23 -9.67
N ASN A 2 39.28 56.96 -8.39
CA ASN A 2 38.10 56.26 -7.86
C ASN A 2 37.70 54.96 -8.61
N HIS A 3 38.32 53.83 -8.22
CA HIS A 3 37.64 52.54 -8.26
C HIS A 3 37.57 51.95 -6.83
N ARG A 4 36.32 51.95 -6.34
CA ARG A 4 35.85 51.47 -5.04
C ARG A 4 35.98 49.95 -4.99
N ARG A 5 36.63 49.44 -3.94
CA ARG A 5 36.45 48.07 -3.43
C ARG A 5 35.05 47.96 -2.82
N GLN A 6 34.26 46.99 -3.23
CA GLN A 6 33.06 46.58 -2.51
C GLN A 6 33.17 45.10 -2.12
N SER A 7 33.10 44.89 -0.82
CA SER A 7 33.04 43.62 -0.12
C SER A 7 31.67 42.96 -0.33
N MET A 8 31.64 41.71 -0.76
CA MET A 8 30.44 40.88 -0.68
C MET A 8 30.35 40.25 0.72
N ARG A 9 29.36 40.72 1.49
CA ARG A 9 28.87 40.08 2.70
C ARG A 9 28.21 38.76 2.34
N ARG A 10 28.57 37.69 3.06
CA ARG A 10 27.88 36.40 3.05
C ARG A 10 26.48 36.59 3.65
N VAL A 11 25.43 36.31 2.88
CA VAL A 11 24.05 36.14 3.37
C VAL A 11 23.83 34.64 3.53
N GLY A 12 23.68 34.19 4.78
CA GLY A 12 23.20 32.84 5.08
C GLY A 12 21.69 32.79 4.87
N VAL A 13 21.24 31.87 4.01
CA VAL A 13 19.81 31.57 3.86
C VAL A 13 19.51 30.34 4.70
N ALA A 14 18.65 30.51 5.70
CA ALA A 14 18.08 29.42 6.48
C ALA A 14 17.06 28.66 5.62
N LEU A 15 17.28 27.36 5.43
CA LEU A 15 16.33 26.42 4.86
C LEU A 15 15.19 26.20 5.86
N VAL A 16 14.00 26.70 5.52
CA VAL A 16 12.75 26.32 6.19
C VAL A 16 12.15 25.15 5.41
N ALA A 17 12.24 23.94 5.95
CA ALA A 17 11.56 22.77 5.40
C ALA A 17 10.04 22.93 5.62
N SER A 18 9.30 23.07 4.52
CA SER A 18 7.84 23.13 4.53
C SER A 18 7.27 21.74 4.23
N ALA A 19 6.68 21.09 5.24
CA ALA A 19 5.86 19.90 5.06
C ALA A 19 4.43 20.34 4.70
N MET A 20 3.85 19.84 3.59
CA MET A 20 2.46 20.15 3.22
C MET A 20 1.67 18.90 2.81
N LEU A 21 0.39 18.94 3.20
CA LEU A 21 -0.55 17.84 3.41
C LEU A 21 -1.50 17.63 2.21
N ALA A 22 -1.94 16.38 2.00
CA ALA A 22 -3.17 16.05 1.28
C ALA A 22 -4.02 15.07 2.13
N SER A 23 -5.34 15.26 2.14
CA SER A 23 -6.29 14.68 3.11
C SER A 23 -7.23 13.66 2.45
N VAL A 24 -7.65 12.62 3.19
CA VAL A 24 -8.81 11.80 2.83
C VAL A 24 -9.97 12.22 3.72
N THR A 25 -11.05 12.74 3.12
CA THR A 25 -12.26 13.15 3.84
C THR A 25 -13.44 12.30 3.35
N ALA A 26 -14.10 11.56 4.25
CA ALA A 26 -15.41 10.98 3.95
C ALA A 26 -16.45 12.12 3.91
N MET A 27 -17.09 12.33 2.74
CA MET A 27 -18.18 13.30 2.56
C MET A 27 -19.52 12.66 2.93
N THR A 28 -20.35 13.40 3.67
CA THR A 28 -21.75 13.05 3.94
C THR A 28 -22.66 13.58 2.83
N ILE A 29 -23.49 12.71 2.25
CA ILE A 29 -24.58 13.08 1.33
C ILE A 29 -25.71 13.68 2.18
N SER A 30 -26.07 14.95 1.93
CA SER A 30 -27.13 15.65 2.67
C SER A 30 -28.47 15.49 1.96
N GLY A 31 -29.43 14.81 2.59
CA GLY A 31 -30.85 14.91 2.27
C GLY A 31 -31.53 15.92 3.19
N THR A 32 -32.30 16.86 2.63
CA THR A 32 -33.28 17.72 3.34
C THR A 32 -34.69 17.22 2.99
N PRO A 33 -35.77 17.44 3.79
CA PRO A 33 -35.99 18.60 4.67
C PRO A 33 -36.66 18.37 6.04
N ALA A 34 -36.57 19.40 6.91
CA ALA A 34 -37.63 20.00 7.76
C ALA A 34 -37.05 20.62 9.07
N ALA A 35 -37.59 21.77 9.47
CA ALA A 35 -36.98 22.74 10.38
C ALA A 35 -37.35 22.59 11.88
N ALA A 36 -36.59 23.36 12.70
CA ALA A 36 -36.64 23.61 14.15
C ALA A 36 -36.02 22.49 15.03
N ALA A 37 -35.08 22.74 15.96
CA ALA A 37 -34.80 23.93 16.77
C ALA A 37 -33.31 24.23 16.95
N ARG A 38 -33.00 25.50 17.30
CA ARG A 38 -31.67 26.02 17.64
C ARG A 38 -31.23 25.53 19.03
N SER A 39 -30.00 25.03 19.16
CA SER A 39 -29.02 25.39 20.22
C SER A 39 -27.77 24.52 20.10
N GLY A 40 -26.58 25.14 20.21
CA GLY A 40 -25.29 24.46 20.30
C GLY A 40 -24.31 24.86 19.19
N ALA A 41 -23.42 25.81 19.49
CA ALA A 41 -22.22 26.05 18.70
C ALA A 41 -21.43 24.73 18.51
N PRO A 42 -20.72 24.52 17.39
CA PRO A 42 -19.97 23.30 17.17
C PRO A 42 -18.95 23.10 18.29
N GLN A 43 -19.11 22.05 19.09
CA GLN A 43 -18.07 21.58 19.99
C GLN A 43 -16.84 21.28 19.13
N GLN A 44 -15.77 22.02 19.41
CA GLN A 44 -14.46 21.85 18.82
C GLN A 44 -14.03 20.40 19.08
N LEU A 45 -14.09 19.55 18.04
CA LEU A 45 -13.64 18.16 18.08
C LEU A 45 -12.21 18.14 18.65
N GLU A 46 -12.03 17.52 19.81
CA GLU A 46 -10.72 17.28 20.42
C GLU A 46 -9.84 16.55 19.38
N THR A 47 -8.89 17.27 18.79
CA THR A 47 -7.93 16.68 17.85
C THR A 47 -6.99 15.81 18.66
N ALA A 48 -7.10 14.49 18.49
CA ALA A 48 -6.18 13.54 19.10
C ALA A 48 -4.77 13.87 18.60
N ARG A 49 -3.77 13.78 19.50
CA ARG A 49 -2.37 13.95 19.09
C ARG A 49 -2.05 12.90 18.01
N PRO A 50 -1.33 13.28 16.93
CA PRO A 50 -0.88 12.31 15.95
C PRO A 50 -0.08 11.18 16.60
N VAL A 51 -0.32 9.96 16.14
CA VAL A 51 0.35 8.73 16.60
C VAL A 51 1.11 8.14 15.43
N THR A 52 2.41 7.90 15.58
CA THR A 52 3.21 7.18 14.58
C THR A 52 3.33 5.73 15.00
N VAL A 53 2.90 4.82 14.13
CA VAL A 53 2.92 3.38 14.35
C VAL A 53 4.05 2.79 13.50
N PRO A 54 5.14 2.28 14.11
CA PRO A 54 6.17 1.57 13.37
C PRO A 54 5.66 0.17 12.95
N LEU A 55 6.10 -0.28 11.78
CA LEU A 55 5.81 -1.60 11.22
C LEU A 55 7.03 -2.51 11.38
N ILE A 56 6.79 -3.83 11.35
CA ILE A 56 7.83 -4.87 11.43
C ILE A 56 8.91 -4.75 10.35
N THR A 57 8.59 -4.08 9.25
CA THR A 57 9.47 -3.83 8.11
C THR A 57 10.42 -2.64 8.29
N GLY A 58 10.21 -1.83 9.34
CA GLY A 58 10.90 -0.56 9.56
C GLY A 58 10.24 0.65 8.89
N ASP A 59 9.15 0.43 8.16
CA ASP A 59 8.26 1.50 7.68
C ASP A 59 7.42 2.06 8.85
N SER A 60 6.82 3.23 8.68
CA SER A 60 5.87 3.78 9.66
C SER A 60 4.59 4.28 9.03
N VAL A 61 3.54 4.36 9.85
CA VAL A 61 2.28 4.98 9.49
C VAL A 61 1.91 6.01 10.53
N ARG A 62 1.75 7.26 10.08
CA ARG A 62 1.29 8.34 10.92
C ARG A 62 -0.23 8.42 10.87
N LEU A 63 -0.87 8.13 12.01
CA LEU A 63 -2.29 8.35 12.23
C LEU A 63 -2.52 9.75 12.82
N SER A 64 -3.48 10.48 12.29
CA SER A 64 -3.92 11.77 12.85
C SER A 64 -5.42 11.95 12.66
N GLY A 65 -6.07 12.81 13.42
CA GLY A 65 -7.51 13.02 13.25
C GLY A 65 -8.26 13.46 14.50
N ALA A 66 -9.59 13.51 14.37
CA ALA A 66 -10.48 13.80 15.47
C ALA A 66 -11.07 12.50 16.05
N GLY A 67 -10.97 12.35 17.37
CA GLY A 67 -11.35 11.13 18.07
C GLY A 67 -10.27 10.03 18.05
N LYS A 68 -10.49 8.97 18.83
CA LYS A 68 -9.66 7.75 18.76
C LYS A 68 -9.94 7.02 17.43
N PRO A 69 -8.96 6.35 16.80
CA PRO A 69 -9.15 5.75 15.48
C PRO A 69 -10.36 4.83 15.31
N THR A 70 -10.76 4.16 16.40
CA THR A 70 -11.89 3.21 16.44
C THR A 70 -13.19 3.80 17.00
N ALA A 71 -13.21 5.09 17.33
CA ALA A 71 -14.40 5.72 17.93
C ALA A 71 -15.47 6.04 16.88
N ALA A 72 -16.74 5.98 17.29
CA ALA A 72 -17.86 6.34 16.44
C ALA A 72 -17.74 7.77 15.89
N GLY A 73 -17.80 7.91 14.58
CA GLY A 73 -17.65 9.21 13.90
C GLY A 73 -16.21 9.74 13.83
N ALA A 74 -15.21 8.96 14.27
CA ALA A 74 -13.81 9.34 14.15
C ALA A 74 -13.40 9.54 12.69
N ARG A 75 -12.69 10.63 12.43
CA ARG A 75 -12.05 10.89 11.15
C ARG A 75 -10.57 10.67 11.31
N VAL A 76 -10.07 9.60 10.72
CA VAL A 76 -8.67 9.21 10.80
C VAL A 76 -8.01 9.44 9.45
N THR A 77 -6.91 10.16 9.46
CA THR A 77 -5.97 10.26 8.35
C THR A 77 -4.79 9.36 8.64
N ALA A 78 -4.51 8.42 7.74
CA ALA A 78 -3.33 7.58 7.76
C ALA A 78 -2.38 8.03 6.66
N THR A 79 -1.12 8.26 7.02
CA THR A 79 -0.07 8.67 6.09
C THR A 79 1.05 7.64 6.15
N ALA A 80 1.35 7.03 5.02
CA ALA A 80 2.47 6.10 4.90
C ALA A 80 3.79 6.87 4.90
N GLU A 81 4.74 6.36 5.67
CA GLU A 81 6.11 6.87 5.76
C GLU A 81 7.06 5.69 5.46
N PRO A 82 7.36 5.45 4.17
CA PRO A 82 8.27 4.39 3.78
C PRO A 82 9.65 4.57 4.41
N ARG A 83 10.28 3.45 4.79
CA ARG A 83 11.68 3.44 5.22
C ARG A 83 12.58 3.95 4.08
N PRO A 84 13.78 4.48 4.37
CA PRO A 84 14.72 4.89 3.33
C PRO A 84 14.98 3.78 2.31
N GLY A 85 14.72 4.04 1.03
CA GLY A 85 14.85 3.04 -0.06
C GLY A 85 13.78 1.94 -0.04
N GLY A 86 12.75 2.07 0.80
CA GLY A 86 11.63 1.13 0.91
C GLY A 86 10.64 1.26 -0.25
N PRO A 87 9.81 0.22 -0.49
CA PRO A 87 8.81 0.24 -1.54
C PRO A 87 7.61 1.12 -1.17
N ALA A 88 6.72 1.33 -2.15
CA ALA A 88 5.41 1.93 -1.88
C ALA A 88 4.63 1.11 -0.85
N ILE A 89 3.76 1.79 -0.08
CA ILE A 89 2.92 1.18 0.94
C ILE A 89 1.46 1.37 0.55
N LYS A 90 0.72 0.26 0.45
CA LYS A 90 -0.73 0.30 0.26
C LYS A 90 -1.41 0.45 1.60
N ILE A 91 -2.12 1.55 1.80
CA ILE A 91 -3.01 1.70 2.95
C ILE A 91 -4.39 1.19 2.57
N THR A 92 -4.96 0.32 3.38
CA THR A 92 -6.34 -0.16 3.25
C THR A 92 -7.12 0.20 4.50
N ALA A 93 -8.28 0.83 4.35
CA ALA A 93 -9.17 1.12 5.45
C ALA A 93 -10.51 0.40 5.25
N THR A 94 -11.06 -0.15 6.32
CA THR A 94 -12.43 -0.67 6.37
C THR A 94 -13.20 0.02 7.48
N GLY A 95 -14.47 0.31 7.25
CA GLY A 95 -15.29 1.04 8.20
C GLY A 95 -16.78 0.95 7.90
N SER A 96 -17.55 1.70 8.67
CA SER A 96 -19.01 1.84 8.53
C SER A 96 -19.43 3.26 8.90
N ALA A 97 -20.74 3.53 8.95
CA ALA A 97 -21.26 4.77 9.53
C ALA A 97 -20.75 5.03 10.97
N GLY A 98 -20.39 3.97 11.69
CA GLY A 98 -19.75 4.02 13.01
C GLY A 98 -18.25 4.35 12.99
N GLY A 99 -17.68 4.81 11.87
CA GLY A 99 -16.26 5.17 11.77
C GLY A 99 -15.37 4.06 11.21
N VAL A 100 -14.05 4.34 11.24
CA VAL A 100 -13.02 3.41 10.75
C VAL A 100 -12.89 2.25 11.74
N GLN A 101 -13.01 1.02 11.25
CA GLN A 101 -12.89 -0.19 12.06
C GLN A 101 -11.46 -0.73 12.02
N ARG A 102 -10.83 -0.69 10.84
CA ARG A 102 -9.46 -1.19 10.65
C ARG A 102 -8.75 -0.40 9.57
N ILE A 103 -7.51 -0.05 9.85
CA ILE A 103 -6.52 0.49 8.93
C ILE A 103 -5.37 -0.49 8.89
N SER A 104 -5.04 -0.96 7.71
CA SER A 104 -3.86 -1.78 7.45
C SER A 104 -2.92 -1.06 6.50
N ALA A 105 -1.61 -1.28 6.64
CA ALA A 105 -0.61 -0.68 5.77
C ALA A 105 0.39 -1.73 5.33
N LEU A 106 0.26 -2.16 4.07
CA LEU A 106 1.02 -3.27 3.51
C LEU A 106 2.09 -2.74 2.55
N PRO A 107 3.38 -2.81 2.93
CA PRO A 107 4.48 -2.54 2.01
C PRO A 107 4.47 -3.51 0.82
N ALA A 108 4.84 -3.01 -0.36
CA ALA A 108 4.77 -3.79 -1.59
C ALA A 108 5.70 -5.02 -1.58
N ASP A 109 6.81 -4.99 -0.84
CA ASP A 109 7.69 -6.14 -0.64
C ASP A 109 7.11 -7.22 0.27
N VAL A 110 6.19 -6.86 1.17
CA VAL A 110 5.44 -7.81 1.99
C VAL A 110 4.32 -8.45 1.18
N ALA A 111 3.61 -7.69 0.35
CA ALA A 111 2.50 -8.20 -0.44
C ALA A 111 2.89 -9.41 -1.30
N ARG A 112 4.14 -9.43 -1.79
CA ARG A 112 4.74 -10.52 -2.58
C ARG A 112 4.97 -11.81 -1.78
N LEU A 113 5.10 -11.73 -0.45
CA LEU A 113 5.27 -12.91 0.39
C LEU A 113 3.99 -13.73 0.56
N GLY A 114 2.83 -13.15 0.18
CA GLY A 114 1.54 -13.82 0.21
C GLY A 114 1.32 -14.54 1.54
N ALA A 115 0.81 -15.78 1.47
CA ALA A 115 0.37 -16.56 2.63
C ALA A 115 1.41 -16.84 3.72
N ALA A 116 2.67 -16.57 3.44
CA ALA A 116 3.76 -16.74 4.39
C ALA A 116 3.80 -15.64 5.46
N VAL A 117 3.17 -14.49 5.25
CA VAL A 117 3.13 -13.38 6.22
C VAL A 117 1.70 -12.98 6.51
N ASP A 118 1.28 -13.06 7.77
CA ASP A 118 -0.08 -12.72 8.17
C ASP A 118 -0.34 -11.20 8.04
N PRO A 119 -1.44 -10.78 7.39
CA PRO A 119 -1.79 -9.36 7.28
C PRO A 119 -2.01 -8.65 8.62
N GLY A 120 -2.26 -9.37 9.71
CA GLY A 120 -2.40 -8.85 11.07
C GLY A 120 -1.16 -8.11 11.57
N LEU A 121 0.04 -8.51 11.10
CA LEU A 121 1.30 -7.79 11.37
C LEU A 121 1.28 -6.33 10.89
N PHE A 122 0.36 -6.00 10.00
CA PHE A 122 0.22 -4.72 9.34
C PHE A 122 -1.11 -4.04 9.67
N ASP A 123 -1.85 -4.53 10.68
CA ASP A 123 -3.04 -3.87 11.22
C ASP A 123 -2.64 -2.71 12.14
N VAL A 124 -2.50 -1.53 11.54
CA VAL A 124 -2.09 -0.29 12.20
C VAL A 124 -3.07 0.11 13.30
N THR A 125 -4.37 -0.20 13.14
CA THR A 125 -5.38 0.11 14.15
C THR A 125 -5.20 -0.75 15.38
N TRP A 126 -4.98 -2.05 15.19
CA TRP A 126 -4.70 -2.98 16.28
C TRP A 126 -3.37 -2.64 16.97
N LEU A 127 -2.30 -2.39 16.19
CA LEU A 127 -0.98 -2.04 16.73
C LEU A 127 -1.03 -0.78 17.60
N ALA A 128 -1.70 0.28 17.13
CA ALA A 128 -1.89 1.51 17.89
C ALA A 128 -2.70 1.27 19.17
N ALA A 129 -3.78 0.49 19.09
CA ALA A 129 -4.66 0.21 20.22
C ALA A 129 -3.98 -0.63 21.33
N HIS A 130 -3.01 -1.46 20.98
CA HIS A 130 -2.28 -2.34 21.91
C HIS A 130 -0.94 -1.74 22.37
N GLY A 131 -0.70 -0.45 22.09
CA GLY A 131 0.46 0.27 22.61
C GLY A 131 1.76 0.10 21.82
N TYR A 132 1.72 -0.54 20.63
CA TYR A 132 2.89 -0.73 19.78
C TYR A 132 3.35 0.53 19.02
N ALA A 133 2.72 1.67 19.30
CA ALA A 133 3.21 2.99 18.88
C ALA A 133 4.25 3.60 19.85
N ALA A 134 4.47 2.99 21.02
CA ALA A 134 5.48 3.47 21.95
C ALA A 134 6.90 3.17 21.44
N LYS A 135 7.84 4.08 21.72
CA LYS A 135 9.23 4.00 21.22
C LYS A 135 9.99 2.76 21.72
N ASP A 136 9.61 2.25 22.87
CA ASP A 136 10.19 1.10 23.57
C ASP A 136 9.31 -0.17 23.49
N ALA A 137 8.25 -0.13 22.69
CA ALA A 137 7.37 -1.28 22.52
C ALA A 137 8.11 -2.44 21.87
N ARG A 138 7.86 -3.66 22.39
CA ARG A 138 8.35 -4.90 21.79
C ARG A 138 7.21 -5.68 21.17
N LEU A 139 7.25 -5.86 19.86
CA LEU A 139 6.20 -6.54 19.11
C LEU A 139 6.35 -8.07 19.27
N PRO A 140 5.34 -8.78 19.81
CA PRO A 140 5.38 -10.22 19.93
C PRO A 140 5.00 -10.86 18.58
N VAL A 141 5.95 -11.55 17.98
CA VAL A 141 5.78 -12.22 16.68
C VAL A 141 6.05 -13.70 16.81
N ILE A 142 5.31 -14.51 16.07
CA ILE A 142 5.52 -15.95 15.99
C ILE A 142 6.08 -16.27 14.62
N VAL A 143 7.20 -16.99 14.62
CA VAL A 143 7.86 -17.52 13.43
C VAL A 143 7.62 -19.02 13.39
N GLN A 144 7.08 -19.53 12.29
CA GLN A 144 7.05 -20.96 12.00
C GLN A 144 8.18 -21.30 11.03
N TYR A 145 8.98 -22.27 11.42
CA TYR A 145 10.08 -22.79 10.62
C TYR A 145 9.61 -24.01 9.83
N ALA A 146 10.20 -24.21 8.65
CA ALA A 146 10.15 -25.49 7.97
C ALA A 146 10.78 -26.56 8.88
N SER A 147 10.35 -27.81 8.73
CA SER A 147 10.75 -28.92 9.61
C SER A 147 12.27 -29.16 9.69
N THR A 148 13.04 -28.66 8.72
CA THR A 148 14.50 -28.79 8.65
C THR A 148 15.27 -27.59 9.21
N ALA A 149 14.59 -26.49 9.57
CA ALA A 149 15.23 -25.25 10.02
C ALA A 149 15.31 -25.16 11.55
N ASP A 150 16.37 -24.50 12.05
CA ASP A 150 16.62 -24.35 13.48
C ASP A 150 15.73 -23.27 14.10
N PRO A 151 14.79 -23.61 15.02
CA PRO A 151 13.94 -22.63 15.67
C PRO A 151 14.70 -21.69 16.62
N ASN A 152 15.98 -21.96 16.89
CA ASN A 152 16.87 -21.09 17.66
C ASN A 152 17.59 -20.05 16.81
N THR A 153 17.28 -19.96 15.50
CA THR A 153 17.80 -18.92 14.61
C THR A 153 17.54 -17.54 15.21
N ARG A 154 18.62 -16.74 15.33
CA ARG A 154 18.56 -15.40 15.91
C ARG A 154 18.44 -14.35 14.82
N PHE A 155 17.59 -13.35 15.05
CA PHE A 155 17.43 -12.21 14.17
C PHE A 155 17.87 -10.91 14.87
N PRO A 156 18.45 -9.94 14.15
CA PRO A 156 18.77 -8.63 14.71
C PRO A 156 17.54 -7.99 15.35
N GLY A 157 17.69 -7.38 16.53
CA GLY A 157 16.60 -6.69 17.20
C GLY A 157 15.51 -7.58 17.80
N ALA A 158 15.59 -8.90 17.65
CA ALA A 158 14.61 -9.85 18.19
C ALA A 158 15.21 -10.72 19.29
N THR A 159 14.46 -10.90 20.38
CA THR A 159 14.80 -11.88 21.43
C THR A 159 13.83 -13.04 21.39
N ILE A 160 14.35 -14.27 21.35
CA ILE A 160 13.53 -15.49 21.45
C ILE A 160 12.98 -15.57 22.88
N ALA A 161 11.66 -15.44 23.02
CA ALA A 161 10.96 -15.61 24.28
C ALA A 161 10.67 -17.08 24.57
N LYS A 162 10.33 -17.85 23.53
CA LYS A 162 10.00 -19.27 23.64
C LYS A 162 10.21 -19.99 22.32
N THR A 163 10.67 -21.24 22.37
CA THR A 163 10.63 -22.18 21.24
C THR A 163 9.66 -23.32 21.59
N ASN A 164 8.93 -23.81 20.59
CA ASN A 164 7.91 -24.85 20.74
C ASN A 164 8.29 -26.09 19.91
N ALA A 165 7.71 -27.24 20.29
CA ALA A 165 7.98 -28.52 19.64
C ALA A 165 7.40 -28.61 18.21
N ASP A 166 6.49 -27.71 17.82
CA ASP A 166 5.85 -27.64 16.51
C ASP A 166 6.62 -26.77 15.51
N HIS A 167 7.94 -26.60 15.71
CA HIS A 167 8.81 -25.74 14.92
C HIS A 167 8.36 -24.27 14.89
N THR A 168 7.75 -23.78 15.98
CA THR A 168 7.49 -22.34 16.15
C THR A 168 8.38 -21.70 17.19
N ALA A 169 8.72 -20.42 17.00
CA ALA A 169 9.36 -19.60 18.01
C ALA A 169 8.59 -18.30 18.22
N GLU A 170 8.37 -17.94 19.48
CA GLU A 170 7.87 -16.64 19.89
C GLU A 170 9.06 -15.69 20.04
N LEU A 171 9.07 -14.61 19.27
CA LEU A 171 10.07 -13.56 19.34
C LEU A 171 9.44 -12.28 19.90
N ALA A 172 10.19 -11.54 20.68
CA ALA A 172 9.90 -10.16 21.02
C ALA A 172 10.82 -9.24 20.20
N LEU A 173 10.26 -8.52 19.23
CA LEU A 173 10.97 -7.64 18.33
C LEU A 173 11.02 -6.20 18.88
N ASP A 174 12.21 -5.63 18.99
CA ASP A 174 12.41 -4.20 19.17
C ASP A 174 12.06 -3.46 17.86
N LEU A 175 11.00 -2.66 17.88
CA LEU A 175 10.55 -1.91 16.71
C LEU A 175 11.55 -0.82 16.27
N GLY A 176 12.46 -0.39 17.16
CA GLY A 176 13.60 0.45 16.79
C GLY A 176 14.66 -0.25 15.94
N GLN A 177 14.58 -1.58 15.80
CA GLN A 177 15.44 -2.42 14.99
C GLN A 177 14.67 -3.19 13.89
N ALA A 178 13.40 -2.82 13.64
CA ALA A 178 12.51 -3.50 12.71
C ALA A 178 13.09 -3.62 11.29
N ALA A 179 13.73 -2.56 10.76
CA ALA A 179 14.35 -2.62 9.43
C ALA A 179 15.47 -3.67 9.33
N SER A 180 16.32 -3.76 10.37
CA SER A 180 17.40 -4.75 10.44
C SER A 180 16.86 -6.18 10.61
N PHE A 181 15.83 -6.33 11.44
CA PHE A 181 15.10 -7.59 11.60
C PHE A 181 14.53 -8.06 10.26
N TRP A 182 13.77 -7.20 9.58
CA TRP A 182 13.11 -7.53 8.32
C TRP A 182 14.11 -7.86 7.20
N SER A 183 15.21 -7.11 7.10
CA SER A 183 16.27 -7.38 6.13
C SER A 183 16.91 -8.77 6.32
N ALA A 184 17.07 -9.21 7.57
CA ALA A 184 17.57 -10.55 7.88
C ALA A 184 16.51 -11.64 7.69
N LEU A 185 15.24 -11.33 7.96
CA LEU A 185 14.12 -12.26 7.86
C LEU A 185 13.71 -12.52 6.41
N ALA A 186 13.66 -11.48 5.59
CA ALA A 186 13.12 -11.51 4.24
C ALA A 186 14.12 -10.97 3.18
N PRO A 187 15.37 -11.48 3.13
CA PRO A 187 16.39 -10.95 2.22
C PRO A 187 15.93 -11.08 0.76
N GLY A 188 15.92 -9.96 0.03
CA GLY A 188 15.51 -9.94 -1.38
C GLY A 188 14.04 -10.22 -1.63
N GLY A 189 13.17 -10.05 -0.63
CA GLY A 189 11.71 -10.21 -0.81
C GLY A 189 11.22 -11.66 -0.71
N ARG A 190 12.01 -12.56 -0.09
CA ARG A 190 11.61 -13.94 0.24
C ARG A 190 11.95 -14.22 1.69
N LEU A 191 11.08 -14.93 2.41
CA LEU A 191 11.41 -15.39 3.76
C LEU A 191 12.63 -16.31 3.71
N GLY A 192 13.70 -15.88 4.39
CA GLY A 192 14.96 -16.59 4.51
C GLY A 192 14.97 -17.59 5.66
N SER A 193 16.12 -18.22 5.88
CA SER A 193 16.40 -19.04 7.07
C SER A 193 15.40 -20.18 7.32
N GLY A 194 14.79 -20.70 6.25
CA GLY A 194 13.81 -21.79 6.32
C GLY A 194 12.52 -21.41 7.05
N ILE A 195 12.14 -20.14 7.08
CA ILE A 195 10.88 -19.69 7.66
C ILE A 195 9.74 -20.00 6.70
N ALA A 196 8.71 -20.68 7.22
CA ALA A 196 7.49 -21.01 6.50
C ALA A 196 6.41 -19.94 6.68
N ARG A 197 6.21 -19.43 7.91
CA ARG A 197 5.16 -18.45 8.22
C ARG A 197 5.56 -17.46 9.32
N LEU A 198 4.96 -16.27 9.30
CA LEU A 198 5.15 -15.20 10.28
C LEU A 198 3.80 -14.54 10.64
N TRP A 199 3.49 -14.36 11.93
CA TRP A 199 2.26 -13.68 12.40
C TRP A 199 2.44 -13.00 13.76
N LEU A 200 1.49 -12.15 14.17
CA LEU A 200 1.47 -11.57 15.52
C LEU A 200 0.96 -12.59 16.54
N LYS A 201 1.58 -12.59 17.72
CA LYS A 201 1.00 -13.27 18.87
C LYS A 201 -0.36 -12.62 19.19
N ASP A 202 -1.40 -13.43 19.26
CA ASP A 202 -2.78 -13.04 19.61
C ASP A 202 -3.53 -12.17 18.59
N HIS A 203 -2.96 -11.88 17.41
CA HIS A 203 -3.66 -11.15 16.33
C HIS A 203 -3.39 -11.77 14.96
N ILE A 204 -4.21 -12.76 14.62
CA ILE A 204 -4.18 -13.44 13.32
C ILE A 204 -5.41 -12.98 12.57
N LEU A 205 -5.23 -12.22 11.49
CA LEU A 205 -6.35 -11.92 10.59
C LEU A 205 -6.61 -13.09 9.63
N GLY A 206 -5.57 -13.89 9.37
CA GLY A 206 -5.63 -14.95 8.39
C GLY A 206 -5.84 -14.42 6.98
N TYR A 207 -5.67 -15.30 6.01
CA TYR A 207 -6.41 -15.19 4.76
C TYR A 207 -7.77 -15.75 5.11
N ALA A 208 -8.81 -14.90 5.15
CA ALA A 208 -10.14 -15.26 5.61
C ALA A 208 -10.47 -16.71 5.23
N THR A 209 -10.42 -17.62 6.21
CA THR A 209 -10.93 -18.96 6.01
C THR A 209 -12.43 -18.77 5.95
N SER A 210 -13.00 -18.98 4.76
CA SER A 210 -14.45 -19.00 4.57
C SER A 210 -15.07 -19.79 5.73
N PRO A 211 -16.11 -19.28 6.42
CA PRO A 211 -16.75 -20.03 7.48
C PRO A 211 -17.05 -21.44 6.96
N ALA A 212 -16.66 -22.45 7.73
CA ALA A 212 -16.46 -23.85 7.32
C ALA A 212 -17.67 -24.57 6.67
N TYR A 213 -18.77 -23.87 6.42
CA TYR A 213 -20.04 -24.38 5.95
C TYR A 213 -20.58 -23.70 4.67
N THR A 214 -19.84 -22.76 4.07
CA THR A 214 -20.25 -22.17 2.77
C THR A 214 -19.42 -22.76 1.64
N ALA A 215 -20.08 -23.34 0.64
CA ALA A 215 -19.41 -23.80 -0.58
C ALA A 215 -18.60 -22.63 -1.18
N THR A 216 -17.30 -22.86 -1.39
CA THR A 216 -16.42 -21.90 -2.04
C THR A 216 -16.21 -22.29 -3.48
N TYR A 217 -16.13 -21.30 -4.36
CA TYR A 217 -15.86 -21.46 -5.77
C TYR A 217 -14.50 -20.85 -6.13
N PRO A 218 -13.75 -21.48 -7.05
CA PRO A 218 -12.51 -20.91 -7.53
C PRO A 218 -12.79 -19.69 -8.39
N VAL A 219 -12.08 -18.61 -8.10
CA VAL A 219 -11.97 -17.43 -8.96
C VAL A 219 -10.57 -17.38 -9.50
N THR A 220 -10.42 -17.58 -10.80
CA THR A 220 -9.14 -17.43 -11.50
C THR A 220 -9.03 -15.99 -11.98
N VAL A 221 -7.97 -15.31 -11.56
CA VAL A 221 -7.65 -13.97 -12.05
C VAL A 221 -6.45 -14.07 -12.98
N SER A 222 -6.60 -13.54 -14.19
CA SER A 222 -5.51 -13.41 -15.15
C SER A 222 -5.18 -11.94 -15.34
N VAL A 223 -3.90 -11.58 -15.26
CA VAL A 223 -3.42 -10.23 -15.52
C VAL A 223 -2.49 -10.30 -16.72
N HIS A 224 -2.82 -9.58 -17.78
CA HIS A 224 -2.11 -9.60 -19.05
C HIS A 224 -1.48 -8.24 -19.35
N LEU A 225 -0.21 -8.24 -19.74
CA LEU A 225 0.47 -7.11 -20.37
C LEU A 225 1.22 -7.68 -21.55
N ALA A 226 0.84 -7.25 -22.76
CA ALA A 226 1.56 -7.67 -23.96
C ALA A 226 3.04 -7.25 -23.85
N ALA A 227 3.93 -8.16 -24.24
CA ALA A 227 5.32 -7.81 -24.47
C ALA A 227 5.38 -6.86 -25.68
N ASP A 228 5.45 -5.56 -25.41
CA ASP A 228 5.93 -4.60 -26.38
C ASP A 228 7.47 -4.68 -26.41
N LYS A 229 8.06 -4.47 -27.59
CA LYS A 229 9.50 -4.22 -27.77
C LYS A 229 10.03 -3.06 -26.92
N ASP A 230 9.14 -2.16 -26.51
CA ASP A 230 9.47 -0.96 -25.73
C ASP A 230 9.38 -1.22 -24.20
N HIS A 231 8.74 -2.30 -23.75
CA HIS A 231 8.68 -2.64 -22.32
C HIS A 231 10.00 -3.27 -21.85
N GLN A 232 10.60 -2.67 -20.82
CA GLN A 232 11.81 -3.21 -20.22
C GLN A 232 11.51 -4.53 -19.50
N VAL A 233 12.25 -5.59 -19.84
CA VAL A 233 12.20 -6.84 -19.07
C VAL A 233 13.01 -6.64 -17.81
N PHE A 234 12.39 -6.88 -16.66
CA PHE A 234 13.03 -6.79 -15.36
C PHE A 234 12.76 -8.01 -14.49
N ALA A 235 13.53 -8.14 -13.41
CA ALA A 235 13.34 -9.21 -12.46
C ALA A 235 12.26 -8.84 -11.44
N CYS A 236 11.19 -9.63 -11.39
CA CYS A 236 10.16 -9.59 -10.35
C CYS A 236 10.16 -10.93 -9.60
N ASP A 237 10.50 -10.93 -8.30
CA ASP A 237 10.61 -12.14 -7.47
C ASP A 237 11.52 -13.24 -8.08
N GLY A 238 12.56 -12.81 -8.79
CA GLY A 238 13.49 -13.68 -9.51
C GLY A 238 12.98 -14.20 -10.86
N MET A 239 11.79 -13.79 -11.29
CA MET A 239 11.25 -14.08 -12.63
C MET A 239 11.52 -12.91 -13.58
N ARG A 240 11.95 -13.21 -14.81
CA ARG A 240 12.04 -12.23 -15.89
C ARG A 240 10.64 -11.94 -16.42
N THR A 241 10.23 -10.67 -16.35
CA THR A 241 8.88 -10.27 -16.66
C THR A 241 8.84 -8.85 -17.25
N THR A 242 7.74 -8.54 -17.91
CA THR A 242 7.41 -7.19 -18.37
C THR A 242 6.63 -6.39 -17.32
N MET A 243 6.14 -7.04 -16.27
CA MET A 243 5.41 -6.41 -15.16
C MET A 243 5.48 -7.20 -13.85
N CYS A 244 5.37 -6.49 -12.72
CA CYS A 244 5.18 -7.08 -11.40
C CYS A 244 3.71 -6.98 -10.97
N VAL A 245 3.04 -8.12 -10.77
CA VAL A 245 1.74 -8.14 -10.09
C VAL A 245 1.96 -8.15 -8.58
N MET A 246 1.57 -7.07 -7.91
CA MET A 246 1.87 -6.86 -6.50
C MET A 246 0.81 -7.44 -5.56
N GLY A 247 -0.36 -7.77 -6.10
CA GLY A 247 -1.42 -8.48 -5.40
C GLY A 247 -2.80 -8.17 -5.97
N VAL A 248 -3.72 -9.13 -5.80
CA VAL A 248 -5.14 -8.96 -6.13
C VAL A 248 -5.98 -9.35 -4.91
N THR A 249 -6.97 -8.52 -4.58
CA THR A 249 -7.89 -8.70 -3.47
C THR A 249 -9.32 -8.72 -3.98
N LEU A 250 -10.13 -9.65 -3.48
CA LEU A 250 -11.56 -9.74 -3.70
C LEU A 250 -12.27 -9.29 -2.41
N LEU A 251 -13.05 -8.22 -2.49
CA LEU A 251 -13.92 -7.76 -1.41
C LEU A 251 -15.35 -8.23 -1.68
N GLY A 252 -15.93 -9.02 -0.79
CA GLY A 252 -17.35 -9.40 -0.89
C GLY A 252 -18.23 -8.17 -0.75
N VAL A 253 -19.05 -7.90 -1.76
CA VAL A 253 -20.03 -6.80 -1.80
C VAL A 253 -21.39 -7.30 -1.30
N THR A 254 -21.80 -8.49 -1.73
CA THR A 254 -23.05 -9.15 -1.32
C THR A 254 -22.81 -10.65 -1.10
N GLY A 255 -23.80 -11.33 -0.52
CA GLY A 255 -23.74 -12.75 -0.22
C GLY A 255 -23.09 -13.06 1.14
N PRO A 256 -22.83 -14.34 1.44
CA PRO A 256 -22.28 -14.79 2.73
C PRO A 256 -20.93 -14.16 3.09
N ALA A 257 -20.18 -13.68 2.09
CA ALA A 257 -18.88 -13.06 2.26
C ALA A 257 -18.92 -11.51 2.30
N ALA A 258 -20.09 -10.88 2.41
CA ALA A 258 -20.22 -9.43 2.37
C ALA A 258 -19.34 -8.74 3.44
N GLY A 259 -18.45 -7.85 2.98
CA GLY A 259 -17.45 -7.10 3.74
C GLY A 259 -16.24 -7.90 4.19
N GLN A 260 -16.09 -9.14 3.71
CA GLN A 260 -14.87 -9.93 3.87
C GLN A 260 -13.93 -9.70 2.68
N SER A 261 -12.63 -9.74 2.94
CA SER A 261 -11.59 -9.63 1.91
C SER A 261 -10.85 -10.95 1.77
N PHE A 262 -10.59 -11.34 0.53
CA PHE A 262 -9.82 -12.54 0.15
C PHE A 262 -8.67 -12.10 -0.73
N THR A 263 -7.47 -12.61 -0.47
CA THR A 263 -6.30 -12.37 -1.32
C THR A 263 -6.16 -13.51 -2.31
N ALA A 264 -6.00 -13.19 -3.59
CA ALA A 264 -5.69 -14.19 -4.60
C ALA A 264 -4.22 -14.61 -4.48
N ASN A 265 -3.99 -15.92 -4.41
CA ASN A 265 -2.65 -16.47 -4.38
C ASN A 265 -2.07 -16.44 -5.79
N LEU A 266 -0.84 -15.93 -5.92
CA LEU A 266 -0.09 -15.96 -7.16
C LEU A 266 0.24 -17.42 -7.52
N LEU A 267 -0.29 -17.91 -8.64
CA LEU A 267 0.05 -19.23 -9.19
C LEU A 267 1.37 -19.19 -9.96
N GLY A 268 1.78 -17.99 -10.39
CA GLY A 268 3.00 -17.73 -11.14
C GLY A 268 2.70 -17.24 -12.55
N CYS A 269 3.70 -17.37 -13.42
CA CYS A 269 3.55 -17.07 -14.82
C CYS A 269 2.67 -18.11 -15.51
N ALA A 270 1.65 -17.66 -16.24
CA ALA A 270 0.76 -18.52 -17.01
C ALA A 270 1.25 -18.74 -18.45
N ASP A 271 2.21 -17.95 -18.94
CA ASP A 271 2.83 -18.07 -20.26
C ASP A 271 4.38 -18.18 -20.20
N VAL A 272 5.05 -18.10 -21.36
CA VAL A 272 6.49 -18.37 -21.52
C VAL A 272 7.35 -17.10 -21.42
N ASP A 273 8.63 -17.25 -21.04
CA ASP A 273 9.63 -16.17 -20.82
C ASP A 273 9.78 -15.22 -22.04
N PRO A 274 9.66 -13.89 -21.87
CA PRO A 274 9.36 -13.17 -20.62
C PRO A 274 7.90 -13.27 -20.23
N CYS A 275 7.63 -13.36 -18.92
CA CYS A 275 6.26 -13.47 -18.44
C CYS A 275 5.40 -12.28 -18.88
N THR A 276 4.29 -12.56 -19.54
CA THR A 276 3.30 -11.57 -20.01
C THR A 276 1.92 -11.79 -19.41
N THR A 277 1.67 -12.95 -18.81
CA THR A 277 0.41 -13.28 -18.15
C THR A 277 0.68 -13.89 -16.79
N TYR A 278 0.05 -13.32 -15.76
CA TYR A 278 0.03 -13.88 -14.41
C TYR A 278 -1.30 -14.55 -14.12
N GLY A 279 -1.23 -15.76 -13.56
CA GLY A 279 -2.39 -16.45 -12.99
C GLY A 279 -2.43 -16.27 -11.48
N LEU A 280 -3.59 -15.90 -10.94
CA LEU A 280 -3.86 -15.87 -9.52
C LEU A 280 -5.16 -16.63 -9.23
N GLN A 281 -5.30 -17.19 -8.04
CA GLN A 281 -6.52 -17.88 -7.64
C GLN A 281 -6.94 -17.57 -6.20
N ALA A 282 -8.24 -17.36 -6.01
CA ALA A 282 -8.88 -17.32 -4.70
C ALA A 282 -10.05 -18.31 -4.67
N ASN A 283 -10.37 -18.84 -3.48
CA ASN A 283 -11.59 -19.61 -3.26
C ASN A 283 -12.52 -18.77 -2.38
N VAL A 284 -13.72 -18.45 -2.90
CA VAL A 284 -14.65 -17.54 -2.22
C VAL A 284 -16.09 -18.09 -2.27
N PRO A 285 -16.95 -17.79 -1.27
CA PRO A 285 -18.38 -18.09 -1.35
C PRO A 285 -19.07 -17.50 -2.59
N SER A 286 -20.25 -18.00 -2.94
CA SER A 286 -21.08 -17.29 -3.92
C SER A 286 -21.42 -15.88 -3.44
N GLY A 287 -21.50 -14.93 -4.37
CA GLY A 287 -21.77 -13.53 -4.05
C GLY A 287 -21.29 -12.58 -5.13
N THR A 288 -21.46 -11.29 -4.89
CA THR A 288 -20.85 -10.24 -5.73
C THR A 288 -19.58 -9.76 -5.07
N TYR A 289 -18.51 -9.54 -5.84
CA TYR A 289 -17.21 -9.11 -5.35
C TYR A 289 -16.72 -7.88 -6.10
N ALA A 290 -16.01 -7.00 -5.40
CA ALA A 290 -15.14 -6.00 -5.99
C ALA A 290 -13.73 -6.57 -6.02
N ILE A 291 -13.15 -6.70 -7.21
CA ILE A 291 -11.82 -7.25 -7.43
C ILE A 291 -10.90 -6.09 -7.76
N SER A 292 -9.90 -5.88 -6.91
CA SER A 292 -8.94 -4.78 -7.03
C SER A 292 -7.51 -5.32 -6.93
N GLY A 293 -6.56 -4.65 -7.56
CA GLY A 293 -5.15 -5.02 -7.50
C GLY A 293 -4.28 -3.91 -8.05
N TRP A 294 -2.97 -4.12 -8.05
CA TRP A 294 -2.09 -3.25 -8.82
C TRP A 294 -0.89 -3.98 -9.40
N VAL A 295 -0.40 -3.38 -10.48
CA VAL A 295 0.75 -3.83 -11.25
C VAL A 295 1.74 -2.69 -11.32
N SER A 296 3.03 -3.00 -11.21
CA SER A 296 4.10 -2.06 -11.51
C SER A 296 4.93 -2.54 -12.69
N PHE A 297 5.32 -1.64 -13.58
CA PHE A 297 6.31 -1.90 -14.63
C PHE A 297 7.17 -0.66 -14.86
N TYR A 298 8.20 -0.77 -15.69
CA TYR A 298 9.08 0.36 -15.99
C TYR A 298 8.93 0.80 -17.44
N ASP A 299 8.83 2.10 -17.65
CA ASP A 299 8.85 2.76 -18.95
C ASP A 299 9.70 4.03 -18.84
N ASP A 300 10.68 4.20 -19.73
CA ASP A 300 11.68 5.27 -19.69
C ASP A 300 12.31 5.51 -18.29
N ALA A 301 12.63 4.42 -17.59
CA ALA A 301 13.16 4.41 -16.22
C ALA A 301 12.24 5.02 -15.14
N LEU A 302 10.96 5.26 -15.47
CA LEU A 302 9.91 5.65 -14.53
C LEU A 302 9.07 4.45 -14.13
N ASP A 303 8.61 4.44 -12.89
CA ASP A 303 7.71 3.40 -12.37
C ASP A 303 6.26 3.67 -12.82
N GLN A 304 5.67 2.69 -13.48
CA GLN A 304 4.34 2.74 -14.05
C GLN A 304 3.42 1.93 -13.17
N ASN A 305 2.53 2.60 -12.44
CA ASN A 305 1.64 1.95 -11.49
C ASN A 305 0.22 1.85 -12.07
N VAL A 306 -0.22 0.63 -12.35
CA VAL A 306 -1.55 0.36 -12.91
C VAL A 306 -2.44 -0.21 -11.83
N TRP A 307 -3.55 0.46 -11.56
CA TRP A 307 -4.63 -0.04 -10.75
C TRP A 307 -5.56 -0.90 -11.57
N LEU A 308 -5.73 -2.14 -11.09
CA LEU A 308 -6.62 -3.13 -11.65
C LEU A 308 -7.94 -3.03 -10.92
N GLU A 309 -9.01 -2.64 -11.60
CA GLU A 309 -10.32 -2.44 -10.98
C GLU A 309 -11.41 -3.21 -11.74
N LYS A 310 -12.14 -4.05 -11.02
CA LYS A 310 -13.40 -4.66 -11.44
C LYS A 310 -14.36 -4.61 -10.26
N PRO A 311 -15.10 -3.50 -10.08
CA PRO A 311 -15.80 -3.22 -8.83
C PRO A 311 -17.06 -4.07 -8.62
N GLU A 312 -17.49 -4.83 -9.63
CA GLU A 312 -18.65 -5.71 -9.55
C GLU A 312 -18.49 -6.97 -10.42
N VAL A 313 -18.20 -8.10 -9.78
CA VAL A 313 -18.08 -9.42 -10.40
C VAL A 313 -18.98 -10.40 -9.65
N THR A 314 -19.85 -11.12 -10.36
CA THR A 314 -20.72 -12.14 -9.75
C THR A 314 -20.03 -13.49 -9.77
N VAL A 315 -19.94 -14.13 -8.59
CA VAL A 315 -19.44 -15.49 -8.40
C VAL A 315 -20.62 -16.37 -8.00
N ALA A 316 -21.03 -17.27 -8.90
CA ALA A 316 -22.05 -18.29 -8.65
C ALA A 316 -21.50 -19.72 -8.84
N GLY A 317 -20.23 -19.82 -9.23
CA GLY A 317 -19.55 -21.01 -9.71
C GLY A 317 -18.07 -20.69 -9.94
N ALA A 318 -17.34 -21.62 -10.57
CA ALA A 318 -16.00 -21.31 -11.07
C ALA A 318 -16.08 -20.08 -12.00
N THR A 319 -15.23 -19.08 -11.74
CA THR A 319 -15.32 -17.76 -12.40
C THR A 319 -13.93 -17.32 -12.86
N ASP A 320 -13.82 -16.92 -14.12
CA ASP A 320 -12.59 -16.36 -14.69
C ASP A 320 -12.70 -14.84 -14.82
N VAL A 321 -11.66 -14.14 -14.41
CA VAL A 321 -11.58 -12.68 -14.39
C VAL A 321 -10.28 -12.24 -15.04
N SER A 322 -10.36 -11.47 -16.11
CA SER A 322 -9.17 -11.00 -16.83
C SER A 322 -9.00 -9.48 -16.72
N PHE A 323 -7.77 -9.06 -16.43
CA PHE A 323 -7.31 -7.68 -16.52
C PHE A 323 -6.35 -7.55 -17.70
N ASP A 324 -6.66 -6.66 -18.62
CA ASP A 324 -5.77 -6.26 -19.70
C ASP A 324 -5.13 -4.92 -19.35
N VAL A 325 -3.85 -4.96 -18.97
CA VAL A 325 -3.06 -3.80 -18.55
C VAL A 325 -2.87 -2.84 -19.73
N ALA A 326 -2.86 -3.33 -20.98
CA ALA A 326 -2.74 -2.48 -22.16
C ALA A 326 -3.98 -1.60 -22.40
N GLN A 327 -5.12 -1.95 -21.78
CA GLN A 327 -6.33 -1.12 -21.80
C GLN A 327 -6.33 -0.03 -20.74
N ALA A 328 -5.37 -0.03 -19.82
CA ALA A 328 -5.29 0.99 -18.80
C ALA A 328 -5.16 2.39 -19.41
N ARG A 329 -5.66 3.38 -18.68
CA ARG A 329 -5.60 4.79 -19.09
C ARG A 329 -4.81 5.56 -18.06
N GLN A 330 -3.83 6.30 -18.53
CA GLN A 330 -3.06 7.19 -17.67
C GLN A 330 -3.98 8.27 -17.12
N LEU A 331 -3.95 8.42 -15.81
CA LEU A 331 -4.63 9.50 -15.14
C LEU A 331 -3.71 10.73 -15.13
N SER A 332 -4.24 11.87 -15.54
CA SER A 332 -3.53 13.14 -15.51
C SER A 332 -4.44 14.25 -14.99
N VAL A 333 -3.83 15.28 -14.39
CA VAL A 333 -4.53 16.49 -13.96
C VAL A 333 -3.90 17.68 -14.66
N GLN A 334 -4.73 18.49 -15.32
CA GLN A 334 -4.30 19.76 -15.88
C GLN A 334 -4.57 20.88 -14.89
N THR A 335 -3.55 21.68 -14.60
CA THR A 335 -3.63 22.86 -13.74
C THR A 335 -3.59 24.12 -14.61
N PRO A 336 -4.27 25.22 -14.21
CA PRO A 336 -4.24 26.47 -14.99
C PRO A 336 -2.86 27.11 -15.13
N ARG A 337 -1.92 26.79 -14.22
CA ARG A 337 -0.53 27.28 -14.24
C ARG A 337 0.42 26.10 -14.41
N PRO A 338 1.52 26.24 -15.16
CA PRO A 338 2.53 25.20 -15.24
C PRO A 338 2.97 24.77 -13.84
N SER A 339 2.82 23.48 -13.55
CA SER A 339 3.21 22.90 -12.27
C SER A 339 3.92 21.58 -12.51
N ALA A 340 4.95 21.32 -11.72
CA ALA A 340 5.53 19.98 -11.63
C ALA A 340 4.79 19.17 -10.55
N THR A 341 4.71 17.86 -10.75
CA THR A 341 4.05 16.95 -9.80
C THR A 341 5.01 16.57 -8.69
N TYR A 342 4.64 16.93 -7.45
CA TYR A 342 5.42 16.61 -6.26
C TYR A 342 4.98 15.38 -5.51
N ASN A 343 3.69 15.09 -5.57
CA ASN A 343 3.12 13.92 -4.94
C ASN A 343 1.83 13.63 -5.69
N ALA A 344 1.47 12.37 -5.73
CA ALA A 344 0.16 11.98 -6.17
C ALA A 344 -0.37 10.85 -5.29
N MET A 345 -1.68 10.82 -5.21
CA MET A 345 -2.47 9.95 -4.36
C MET A 345 -3.57 9.38 -5.23
N LEU A 346 -3.63 8.06 -5.36
CA LEU A 346 -4.74 7.36 -6.01
C LEU A 346 -5.49 6.57 -4.94
N GLN A 347 -6.81 6.74 -4.89
CA GLN A 347 -7.70 6.08 -3.93
C GLN A 347 -8.89 5.46 -4.65
N ASP A 348 -9.27 4.24 -4.28
CA ASP A 348 -10.57 3.65 -4.60
C ASP A 348 -11.37 3.55 -3.31
N THR A 349 -12.67 3.60 -3.43
CA THR A 349 -13.58 3.37 -2.32
C THR A 349 -14.77 2.57 -2.82
N ARG A 350 -14.97 1.40 -2.22
CA ARG A 350 -16.15 0.55 -2.42
C ARG A 350 -17.04 0.66 -1.19
N THR A 351 -18.24 1.23 -1.36
CA THR A 351 -19.28 1.25 -0.32
C THR A 351 -20.28 0.15 -0.61
N LEU A 352 -20.53 -0.70 0.37
CA LEU A 352 -21.46 -1.83 0.34
C LEU A 352 -22.91 -1.36 0.56
N PRO A 353 -23.92 -2.17 0.21
CA PRO A 353 -25.34 -1.83 0.42
C PRO A 353 -25.72 -1.52 1.87
N ASP A 354 -25.02 -2.11 2.83
CA ASP A 354 -25.25 -1.91 4.27
C ASP A 354 -24.50 -0.67 4.83
N GLY A 355 -23.85 0.12 3.97
CA GLY A 355 -23.10 1.30 4.36
C GLY A 355 -21.71 1.03 4.91
N ARG A 356 -21.26 -0.23 5.01
CA ARG A 356 -19.83 -0.53 5.20
C ARG A 356 -19.05 -0.09 3.97
N TYR A 357 -17.78 0.20 4.15
CA TYR A 357 -16.90 0.54 3.05
C TYR A 357 -15.51 -0.06 3.22
N ALA A 358 -14.85 -0.27 2.09
CA ALA A 358 -13.42 -0.48 2.00
C ALA A 358 -12.84 0.60 1.09
N ALA A 359 -11.64 1.06 1.40
CA ALA A 359 -10.87 1.95 0.54
C ALA A 359 -9.43 1.48 0.46
N SER A 360 -8.85 1.48 -0.73
CA SER A 360 -7.41 1.38 -0.89
C SER A 360 -6.83 2.73 -1.29
N LEU A 361 -5.60 2.96 -0.85
CA LEU A 361 -4.90 4.21 -1.06
C LEU A 361 -3.44 3.92 -1.39
N MET A 362 -2.93 4.57 -2.42
CA MET A 362 -1.53 4.52 -2.82
C MET A 362 -0.97 5.93 -2.95
N PHE A 363 0.21 6.15 -2.36
CA PHE A 363 0.96 7.39 -2.47
C PHE A 363 2.21 7.18 -3.31
N SER A 364 2.56 8.20 -4.09
CA SER A 364 3.84 8.28 -4.79
C SER A 364 4.55 9.59 -4.47
N SER A 365 5.86 9.53 -4.27
CA SER A 365 6.71 10.72 -4.18
C SER A 365 7.05 11.31 -5.56
N TYR A 366 7.54 12.55 -5.56
CA TYR A 366 7.89 13.39 -6.72
C TYR A 366 8.52 12.62 -7.88
N GLY A 367 7.98 12.83 -9.07
CA GLY A 367 8.68 12.60 -10.35
C GLY A 367 8.89 11.15 -10.79
N ASN A 368 8.51 10.15 -9.99
CA ASN A 368 8.89 8.76 -10.26
C ASN A 368 7.73 7.84 -10.66
N HIS A 369 6.48 8.30 -10.56
CA HIS A 369 5.32 7.44 -10.76
C HIS A 369 4.31 8.05 -11.71
N GLN A 370 3.82 7.22 -12.63
CA GLN A 370 2.60 7.50 -13.38
C GLN A 370 1.50 6.55 -12.92
N TYR A 371 0.28 7.08 -12.82
CA TYR A 371 -0.90 6.33 -12.41
C TYR A 371 -1.74 5.97 -13.61
N TRP A 372 -2.10 4.71 -13.69
CA TRP A 372 -2.98 4.17 -14.70
C TRP A 372 -4.11 3.42 -14.01
N VAL A 373 -5.27 3.36 -14.65
CA VAL A 373 -6.38 2.54 -14.16
C VAL A 373 -7.02 1.79 -15.32
N THR A 374 -7.39 0.53 -15.09
CA THR A 374 -8.20 -0.23 -16.05
C THR A 374 -9.61 0.35 -16.12
N PRO A 375 -10.20 0.52 -17.31
CA PRO A 375 -11.60 0.95 -17.45
C PRO A 375 -12.55 0.05 -16.66
N THR A 376 -13.60 0.64 -16.08
CA THR A 376 -14.61 -0.07 -15.28
C THR A 376 -16.02 0.23 -15.75
N ASP A 377 -16.90 -0.75 -15.60
CA ASP A 377 -18.33 -0.56 -15.73
C ASP A 377 -18.91 0.13 -14.49
N ARG A 378 -20.08 0.77 -14.66
CA ARG A 378 -20.82 1.32 -13.52
C ARG A 378 -21.30 0.19 -12.62
N VAL A 379 -21.12 0.35 -11.31
CA VAL A 379 -21.67 -0.57 -10.31
C VAL A 379 -23.18 -0.42 -10.20
N SER A 380 -23.89 -1.53 -10.04
CA SER A 380 -25.34 -1.55 -9.76
C SER A 380 -25.65 -1.68 -8.27
N THR A 381 -24.69 -2.21 -7.50
CA THR A 381 -24.85 -2.50 -6.08
C THR A 381 -23.88 -1.64 -5.26
N GLY A 382 -24.39 -0.88 -4.29
CA GLY A 382 -23.56 0.01 -3.47
C GLY A 382 -22.99 1.20 -4.26
N GLN A 383 -21.78 1.65 -3.91
CA GLN A 383 -21.07 2.72 -4.62
C GLN A 383 -19.61 2.34 -4.89
N PHE A 384 -19.04 2.89 -5.96
CA PHE A 384 -17.62 2.81 -6.27
C PHE A 384 -17.14 4.22 -6.64
N ARG A 385 -16.02 4.62 -6.07
CA ARG A 385 -15.40 5.93 -6.30
C ARG A 385 -13.92 5.76 -6.50
N LEU A 386 -13.39 6.35 -7.56
CA LEU A 386 -11.96 6.51 -7.79
C LEU A 386 -11.61 7.99 -7.63
N GLU A 387 -10.63 8.29 -6.79
CA GLU A 387 -10.16 9.64 -6.50
C GLU A 387 -8.67 9.76 -6.77
N LEU A 388 -8.29 10.86 -7.40
CA LEU A 388 -6.91 11.17 -7.71
C LEU A 388 -6.59 12.55 -7.17
N GLY A 389 -5.62 12.62 -6.26
CA GLY A 389 -5.08 13.86 -5.71
C GLY A 389 -3.67 14.10 -6.23
N TRP A 390 -3.39 15.30 -6.72
CA TRP A 390 -2.05 15.73 -7.11
C TRP A 390 -1.63 16.91 -6.26
N VAL A 391 -0.39 16.89 -5.78
CA VAL A 391 0.27 18.05 -5.21
C VAL A 391 1.15 18.64 -6.30
N GLY A 392 0.67 19.70 -6.96
CA GLY A 392 1.43 20.47 -7.91
C GLY A 392 2.20 21.61 -7.23
N GLY A 393 3.43 21.86 -7.67
CA GLY A 393 4.24 22.98 -7.18
C GLY A 393 4.94 23.70 -8.33
N ALA A 394 5.70 24.75 -8.00
CA ALA A 394 6.54 25.44 -8.97
C ALA A 394 7.49 24.45 -9.66
N ILE A 395 7.79 24.65 -10.95
CA ILE A 395 8.75 23.80 -11.65
C ILE A 395 10.12 23.93 -10.96
N PRO A 396 10.81 22.81 -10.63
CA PRO A 396 12.14 22.89 -10.02
C PRO A 396 13.11 23.70 -10.87
N VAL A 397 14.05 24.37 -10.20
CA VAL A 397 15.16 25.02 -10.89
C VAL A 397 16.01 23.94 -11.58
N THR A 398 16.15 24.06 -12.90
CA THR A 398 17.02 23.19 -13.69
C THR A 398 18.43 23.77 -13.76
N MET A 399 19.43 22.90 -13.91
CA MET A 399 20.81 23.30 -14.17
C MET A 399 21.27 22.67 -15.48
N ALA A 400 22.25 23.27 -16.14
CA ALA A 400 22.89 22.66 -17.30
C ALA A 400 24.40 22.85 -17.19
N ILE A 401 25.17 21.86 -17.66
CA ILE A 401 26.62 22.00 -17.74
C ILE A 401 26.93 22.91 -18.93
N ALA A 402 27.66 24.00 -18.69
CA ALA A 402 28.07 24.91 -19.76
C ALA A 402 29.08 24.23 -20.71
N GLY A 403 28.82 24.27 -22.03
CA GLY A 403 29.70 23.70 -23.06
C GLY A 403 28.96 23.38 -24.36
N LYS A 404 29.70 23.04 -25.43
CA LYS A 404 29.11 22.60 -26.70
C LYS A 404 28.49 21.21 -26.50
N GLY A 405 27.15 21.14 -26.52
CA GLY A 405 26.40 19.92 -26.17
C GLY A 405 26.06 19.81 -24.67
N GLY A 406 26.03 20.93 -23.95
CA GLY A 406 25.73 20.98 -22.51
C GLY A 406 24.52 20.14 -22.11
N GLN A 407 24.74 19.17 -21.21
CA GLN A 407 23.71 18.25 -20.75
C GLN A 407 22.82 18.93 -19.71
N ALA A 408 21.51 18.81 -19.87
CA ALA A 408 20.56 19.23 -18.86
C ALA A 408 20.71 18.33 -17.62
N LEU A 409 20.91 18.95 -16.46
CA LEU A 409 20.86 18.28 -15.18
C LEU A 409 19.42 18.36 -14.67
N HIS A 410 18.79 17.20 -14.59
CA HIS A 410 17.54 17.02 -13.89
C HIS A 410 17.90 16.52 -12.50
N PRO A 411 17.91 17.38 -11.45
CA PRO A 411 18.12 16.91 -10.09
C PRO A 411 16.88 16.11 -9.66
N ILE A 412 16.84 14.85 -10.07
CA ILE A 412 16.01 13.83 -9.45
C ILE A 412 16.80 13.28 -8.28
N TYR A 413 16.14 13.09 -7.14
CA TYR A 413 16.69 12.21 -6.12
C TYR A 413 16.61 10.80 -6.69
N PRO A 414 17.73 10.12 -7.01
CA PRO A 414 17.64 8.73 -7.40
C PRO A 414 17.04 7.96 -6.24
N THR A 415 15.93 7.28 -6.49
CA THR A 415 15.48 6.22 -5.58
C THR A 415 16.46 5.08 -5.73
N PHE A 416 17.38 4.94 -4.77
CA PHE A 416 18.22 3.75 -4.66
C PHE A 416 17.35 2.57 -4.22
N ALA A 417 16.49 2.07 -5.11
CA ALA A 417 15.85 0.78 -4.95
C ALA A 417 16.90 -0.27 -5.31
N SER A 418 17.67 -0.71 -4.32
CA SER A 418 18.55 -1.85 -4.50
C SER A 418 17.71 -3.12 -4.56
N PHE A 419 17.28 -3.53 -5.76
CA PHE A 419 16.85 -4.90 -5.99
C PHE A 419 18.11 -5.77 -6.10
N PRO A 420 18.27 -6.82 -5.28
CA PRO A 420 19.39 -7.74 -5.42
C PRO A 420 19.39 -8.36 -6.82
N GLY A 421 20.44 -8.10 -7.62
CA GLY A 421 20.61 -8.68 -8.95
C GLY A 421 20.83 -7.70 -10.11
N TYR A 422 20.76 -6.38 -9.89
CA TYR A 422 21.09 -5.39 -10.91
C TYR A 422 22.51 -4.83 -10.76
N PRO A 423 23.41 -4.99 -11.74
CA PRO A 423 24.52 -4.05 -11.90
C PRO A 423 23.96 -2.71 -12.40
N MET A 424 24.45 -1.61 -11.83
CA MET A 424 24.23 -0.27 -12.37
C MET A 424 24.96 -0.06 -13.69
#